data_AF-A0A7C9KQB4-F1
#
_entry.id   AF-A0A7C9KQB4-F1
#
_cell.length_a   1.000
_cell.length_b   1.000
_cell.length_c   1.000
_cell.angle_alpha   90.00
_cell.angle_beta   90.00
_cell.angle_gamma   90.00
#
_symmetry.space_group_name_H-M   'P 1'
#
loop_
_entity.id
_entity.type
_entity.pdbx_description
1 polymer ?
#
loop_
_entity_poly.entity_id
_entity_poly.type
_entity_poly.pdbx_seq_one_letter_code
_entity_poly.pdbx_strand_id
1 'polypeptide(L)'
;MLKALLSMLFGGSKKKSLDPAEQQKQKAYQLRTDLEKGIKAKLIAQKKDAKAAGEIAELVVNYIFDFGEFGFEMSTGKDIKKVVGAELLKVCEYQLVDPIQLCVALTQRALANKKTGEVFESHLRDLWILCLVPIGPFTPPDSAFPTSQQQLLAKRIREIAITPKQVENCIKAWPGHMLVPHMQKWHEATLAAQAEGH
;
A
#
# COMPACT_ATOMS: atom_id res chain seq x y z
N MET A 1 55.13 10.79 8.29
CA MET A 1 54.37 9.55 8.56
C MET A 1 53.09 9.76 9.38
N LEU A 2 52.94 10.85 10.16
CA LEU A 2 51.74 11.09 10.98
C LEU A 2 50.44 11.37 10.17
N LYS A 3 50.55 11.88 8.93
CA LYS A 3 49.39 12.18 8.07
C LYS A 3 48.70 10.95 7.47
N ALA A 4 49.39 9.81 7.38
CA ALA A 4 48.84 8.58 6.78
C ALA A 4 48.03 7.72 7.78
N LEU A 5 48.28 7.89 9.08
CA LEU A 5 47.55 7.18 10.14
C LEU A 5 46.20 7.83 10.48
N LEU A 6 46.07 9.15 10.29
CA LEU A 6 44.81 9.87 10.52
C LEU A 6 43.77 9.61 9.41
N SER A 7 44.17 9.34 8.17
CA SER A 7 43.23 9.00 7.09
C SER A 7 42.66 7.57 7.20
N MET A 8 43.31 6.67 7.95
CA MET A 8 42.79 5.32 8.21
C MET A 8 41.79 5.28 9.38
N LEU A 9 41.95 6.16 10.38
CA LEU A 9 41.01 6.26 11.52
C LEU A 9 39.74 7.05 11.19
N PHE A 10 39.83 7.97 10.22
CA PHE A 10 38.69 8.67 9.63
C PHE A 10 38.45 8.21 8.19
N GLY A 11 38.53 6.90 7.96
CA GLY A 11 37.88 6.22 6.83
C GLY A 11 36.37 6.37 6.94
N GLY A 12 35.90 7.61 6.86
CA GLY A 12 34.52 7.98 6.72
C GLY A 12 34.06 7.36 5.42
N SER A 13 33.49 6.16 5.53
CA SER A 13 32.44 5.74 4.64
C SER A 13 31.43 6.88 4.67
N LYS A 14 31.57 7.81 3.70
CA LYS A 14 30.49 8.68 3.30
C LYS A 14 29.41 7.70 2.86
N LYS A 15 28.58 7.22 3.79
CA LYS A 15 27.24 6.76 3.48
C LYS A 15 26.67 7.95 2.73
N LYS A 16 26.69 7.87 1.40
CA LYS A 16 25.95 8.78 0.55
C LYS A 16 24.56 8.73 1.15
N SER A 17 24.18 9.79 1.85
CA SER A 17 22.80 10.01 2.26
C SER A 17 22.03 9.91 0.94
N LEU A 18 21.38 8.77 0.71
CA LEU A 18 20.56 8.59 -0.47
C LEU A 18 19.57 9.74 -0.48
N ASP A 19 19.39 10.36 -1.65
CA ASP A 19 18.33 11.34 -1.86
C ASP A 19 17.01 10.78 -1.29
N PRO A 20 16.21 11.55 -0.52
CA PRO A 20 14.98 11.05 0.10
C PRO A 20 14.04 10.33 -0.87
N ALA A 21 13.98 10.73 -2.15
CA ALA A 21 13.19 10.05 -3.17
C ALA A 21 13.72 8.64 -3.49
N GLU A 22 15.04 8.47 -3.56
CA GLU A 22 15.66 7.16 -3.81
C GLU A 22 15.52 6.23 -2.60
N GLN A 23 15.61 6.77 -1.38
CA GLN A 23 15.31 6.00 -0.16
C GLN A 23 13.88 5.46 -0.16
N GLN A 24 12.91 6.29 -0.56
CA GLN A 24 11.52 5.86 -0.65
C GLN A 24 11.28 4.86 -1.77
N LYS A 25 11.95 5.00 -2.92
CA LYS A 25 11.89 4.01 -4.00
C LYS A 25 12.38 2.64 -3.52
N GLN A 26 13.50 2.60 -2.79
CA GLN A 26 14.02 1.37 -2.19
C GLN A 26 13.05 0.79 -1.16
N LYS A 27 12.47 1.64 -0.28
CA LYS A 27 11.44 1.21 0.68
C LYS A 27 10.20 0.64 -0.01
N ALA A 28 9.72 1.26 -1.08
CA ALA A 28 8.57 0.76 -1.83
C ALA A 28 8.86 -0.60 -2.50
N TYR A 29 10.06 -0.78 -3.04
CA TYR A 29 10.50 -2.06 -3.61
C TYR A 29 10.63 -3.16 -2.54
N GLN A 30 11.21 -2.81 -1.39
CA GLN A 30 11.34 -3.73 -0.26
C GLN A 30 9.97 -4.14 0.26
N LEU A 31 9.05 -3.18 0.44
CA LEU A 31 7.67 -3.42 0.88
C LEU A 31 6.93 -4.37 -0.07
N ARG A 32 7.07 -4.17 -1.39
CA ARG A 32 6.51 -5.09 -2.40
C ARG A 32 7.03 -6.52 -2.19
N THR A 33 8.34 -6.67 -2.05
CA THR A 33 9.01 -7.97 -1.89
C THR A 33 8.60 -8.67 -0.60
N ASP A 34 8.49 -7.94 0.50
CA ASP A 34 8.11 -8.48 1.80
C ASP A 34 6.63 -8.88 1.83
N LEU A 35 5.75 -8.10 1.20
CA LEU A 35 4.35 -8.46 1.03
C LEU A 35 4.19 -9.75 0.22
N GLU A 36 4.92 -9.89 -0.88
CA GLU A 36 4.89 -11.09 -1.73
C GLU A 36 5.32 -12.35 -0.95
N LYS A 37 6.44 -12.25 -0.23
CA LYS A 37 6.92 -13.33 0.66
C LYS A 37 5.92 -13.67 1.75
N GLY A 38 5.31 -12.65 2.37
CA GLY A 38 4.32 -12.80 3.43
C GLY A 38 3.07 -13.53 2.94
N ILE A 39 2.52 -13.13 1.79
CA ILE A 39 1.34 -13.77 1.18
C ILE A 39 1.67 -15.21 0.84
N LYS A 40 2.82 -15.46 0.20
CA LYS A 40 3.28 -16.83 -0.10
C LYS A 40 3.35 -17.69 1.16
N ALA A 41 3.94 -17.18 2.24
CA ALA A 41 4.04 -17.90 3.50
C ALA A 41 2.66 -18.22 4.11
N LYS A 42 1.71 -17.27 4.07
CA LYS A 42 0.32 -17.48 4.52
C LYS A 42 -0.37 -18.57 3.69
N LEU A 43 -0.21 -18.54 2.37
CA LEU A 43 -0.79 -19.54 1.47
C LEU A 43 -0.22 -20.95 1.70
N ILE A 44 1.09 -21.07 1.92
CA ILE A 44 1.73 -22.34 2.27
C ILE A 44 1.23 -22.85 3.62
N ALA A 45 1.07 -21.98 4.61
CA ALA A 45 0.50 -22.34 5.92
C ALA A 45 -0.96 -22.83 5.80
N GLN A 46 -1.70 -22.36 4.79
CA GLN A 46 -3.03 -22.84 4.41
C GLN A 46 -3.00 -24.12 3.54
N LYS A 47 -1.85 -24.81 3.49
CA LYS A 47 -1.63 -26.06 2.73
C LYS A 47 -1.76 -25.93 1.21
N LYS A 48 -1.59 -24.72 0.65
CA LYS A 48 -1.42 -24.59 -0.80
C LYS A 48 -0.05 -25.12 -1.20
N ASP A 49 0.01 -25.71 -2.39
CA ASP A 49 1.28 -26.10 -3.02
C ASP A 49 2.22 -24.89 -3.12
N ALA A 50 3.52 -25.09 -2.89
CA ALA A 50 4.49 -24.00 -2.79
C ALA A 50 4.71 -23.26 -4.12
N LYS A 51 4.57 -23.95 -5.26
CA LYS A 51 4.65 -23.32 -6.59
C LYS A 51 3.39 -22.49 -6.84
N ALA A 52 2.22 -23.07 -6.62
CA ALA A 52 0.95 -22.35 -6.76
C ALA A 52 0.85 -21.15 -5.81
N ALA A 53 1.31 -21.28 -4.56
CA ALA A 53 1.36 -20.19 -3.59
C ALA A 53 2.29 -19.05 -4.06
N GLY A 54 3.41 -19.38 -4.72
CA GLY A 54 4.31 -18.39 -5.30
C GLY A 54 3.64 -17.61 -6.43
N GLU A 55 3.02 -18.30 -7.38
CA GLU A 55 2.31 -17.69 -8.51
C GLU A 55 1.15 -16.79 -8.05
N ILE A 56 0.34 -17.26 -7.10
CA ILE A 56 -0.77 -16.46 -6.55
C ILE A 56 -0.23 -15.21 -5.85
N ALA A 57 0.82 -15.34 -5.02
CA ALA A 57 1.38 -14.21 -4.28
C ALA A 57 1.93 -13.13 -5.22
N GLU A 58 2.65 -13.55 -6.27
CA GLU A 58 3.17 -12.64 -7.29
C GLU A 58 2.03 -11.89 -8.00
N LEU A 59 0.98 -12.60 -8.44
CA LEU A 59 -0.16 -12.01 -9.13
C LEU A 59 -0.95 -11.02 -8.25
N VAL A 60 -1.10 -11.34 -6.96
CA VAL A 60 -1.74 -10.44 -5.98
C VAL A 60 -0.92 -9.17 -5.79
N VAL A 61 0.40 -9.29 -5.62
CA VAL A 61 1.27 -8.13 -5.40
C VAL A 61 1.40 -7.29 -6.68
N ASN A 62 1.43 -7.91 -7.86
CA ASN A 62 1.38 -7.18 -9.13
C ASN A 62 0.07 -6.39 -9.25
N TYR A 63 -1.08 -6.97 -8.93
CA TYR A 63 -2.33 -6.21 -8.91
C TYR A 63 -2.23 -4.96 -8.00
N ILE A 64 -1.72 -5.13 -6.77
CA ILE A 64 -1.61 -4.03 -5.80
C ILE A 64 -0.64 -2.96 -6.27
N PHE A 65 0.55 -3.32 -6.76
CA PHE A 65 1.63 -2.39 -7.08
C PHE A 65 1.64 -1.90 -8.55
N ASP A 66 0.97 -2.59 -9.46
CA ASP A 66 0.90 -2.26 -10.89
C ASP A 66 -0.49 -1.76 -11.31
N PHE A 67 -1.20 -1.15 -10.37
CA PHE A 67 -2.41 -0.35 -10.62
C PHE A 67 -3.55 -1.11 -11.29
N GLY A 68 -3.80 -2.34 -10.82
CA GLY A 68 -4.88 -3.17 -11.31
C GLY A 68 -4.53 -4.00 -12.56
N GLU A 69 -3.32 -3.81 -13.09
CA GLU A 69 -2.80 -4.63 -14.19
C GLU A 69 -2.41 -6.00 -13.63
N PHE A 70 -3.33 -6.96 -13.71
CA PHE A 70 -2.96 -8.35 -13.56
C PHE A 70 -2.12 -8.74 -14.77
N GLY A 71 -0.87 -9.14 -14.55
CA GLY A 71 -0.02 -9.76 -15.58
C GLY A 71 -0.52 -11.14 -16.03
N PHE A 72 -1.84 -11.34 -16.16
CA PHE A 72 -2.44 -12.55 -16.68
C PHE A 72 -2.10 -12.64 -18.17
N GLU A 73 -1.29 -13.62 -18.54
CA GLU A 73 -1.09 -14.00 -19.93
C GLU A 73 -2.40 -14.55 -20.54
N MET A 74 -2.48 -14.59 -21.88
CA MET A 74 -3.62 -15.21 -22.57
C MET A 74 -3.78 -16.72 -22.24
N SER A 75 -2.69 -17.35 -21.82
CA SER A 75 -2.60 -18.75 -21.35
C SER A 75 -3.08 -18.93 -19.90
N THR A 76 -3.25 -17.85 -19.14
CA THR A 76 -3.58 -17.92 -17.73
C THR A 76 -5.02 -18.40 -17.52
N GLY A 77 -5.17 -19.58 -16.90
CA GLY A 77 -6.45 -20.25 -16.73
C GLY A 77 -7.50 -19.42 -15.98
N LYS A 78 -8.79 -19.66 -16.25
CA LYS A 78 -9.90 -18.99 -15.53
C LYS A 78 -9.87 -19.27 -14.02
N ASP A 79 -9.41 -20.45 -13.62
CA ASP A 79 -9.36 -20.86 -12.21
C ASP A 79 -8.38 -20.02 -11.39
N ILE A 80 -7.21 -19.71 -11.94
CA ILE A 80 -6.21 -18.89 -11.23
C ILE A 80 -6.69 -17.45 -11.07
N LYS A 81 -7.39 -16.87 -12.07
CA LYS A 81 -8.02 -15.53 -11.93
C LYS A 81 -9.01 -15.49 -10.78
N LYS A 82 -9.86 -16.52 -10.67
CA LYS A 82 -10.82 -16.66 -9.56
C LYS A 82 -10.12 -16.80 -8.21
N VAL A 83 -9.04 -17.59 -8.16
CA VAL A 83 -8.25 -17.78 -6.94
C VAL A 83 -7.57 -16.47 -6.52
N VAL A 84 -6.95 -15.73 -7.44
CA VAL A 84 -6.32 -14.44 -7.16
C VAL A 84 -7.35 -13.41 -6.69
N GLY A 85 -8.52 -13.34 -7.34
CA GLY A 85 -9.60 -12.45 -6.90
C GLY A 85 -10.09 -12.77 -5.48
N ALA A 86 -10.28 -14.06 -5.16
CA ALA A 86 -10.65 -14.49 -3.82
C ALA A 86 -9.53 -14.23 -2.78
N GLU A 87 -8.27 -14.28 -3.21
CA GLU A 87 -7.12 -14.01 -2.37
C GLU A 87 -6.99 -12.52 -2.04
N LEU A 88 -7.20 -11.64 -3.02
CA LEU A 88 -7.18 -10.18 -2.84
C LEU A 88 -8.12 -9.72 -1.72
N LEU A 89 -9.31 -10.33 -1.61
CA LEU A 89 -10.29 -10.05 -0.55
C LEU A 89 -9.76 -10.37 0.87
N LYS A 90 -8.74 -11.22 0.98
CA LYS A 90 -8.19 -11.70 2.26
C LYS A 90 -6.85 -11.07 2.63
N VAL A 91 -6.21 -10.35 1.70
CA VAL A 91 -4.87 -9.79 1.95
C VAL A 91 -4.85 -8.87 3.17
N CYS A 92 -5.90 -8.08 3.38
CA CYS A 92 -6.01 -7.21 4.56
C CYS A 92 -6.05 -7.99 5.88
N GLU A 93 -6.66 -9.19 5.89
CA GLU A 93 -6.75 -10.08 7.05
C GLU A 93 -5.38 -10.65 7.45
N TYR A 94 -4.41 -10.69 6.53
CA TYR A 94 -3.07 -11.20 6.83
C TYR A 94 -2.22 -10.23 7.63
N GLN A 95 -2.60 -8.95 7.67
CA GLN A 95 -1.90 -7.88 8.42
C GLN A 95 -0.39 -7.85 8.12
N LEU A 96 -0.03 -8.08 6.85
CA LEU A 96 1.38 -8.17 6.42
C LEU A 96 2.01 -6.81 6.13
N VAL A 97 1.19 -5.76 6.00
CA VAL A 97 1.65 -4.43 5.65
C VAL A 97 0.78 -3.39 6.36
N ASP A 98 1.44 -2.35 6.85
CA ASP A 98 0.78 -1.17 7.39
C ASP A 98 0.08 -0.37 6.26
N PRO A 99 -1.22 -0.06 6.38
CA PRO A 99 -1.97 0.64 5.32
C PRO A 99 -1.38 2.01 4.94
N ILE A 100 -0.82 2.76 5.91
CA ILE A 100 -0.18 4.06 5.65
C ILE A 100 1.09 3.86 4.82
N GLN A 101 1.92 2.90 5.20
CA GLN A 101 3.13 2.56 4.46
C GLN A 101 2.82 2.11 3.03
N LEU A 102 1.77 1.30 2.85
CA LEU A 102 1.34 0.87 1.52
C LEU A 102 0.88 2.07 0.66
N CYS A 103 0.06 2.98 1.22
CA CYS A 103 -0.36 4.20 0.53
C CYS A 103 0.84 5.02 0.04
N VAL A 104 1.81 5.30 0.92
CA VAL A 104 3.02 6.06 0.58
C VAL A 104 3.85 5.36 -0.50
N ALA A 105 4.02 4.04 -0.39
CA ALA A 105 4.76 3.25 -1.38
C ALA A 105 4.10 3.29 -2.76
N LEU A 106 2.76 3.19 -2.82
CA LEU A 106 2.00 3.25 -4.06
C LEU A 106 2.05 4.65 -4.69
N THR A 107 1.95 5.73 -3.90
CA THR A 107 2.13 7.09 -4.41
C THR A 107 3.51 7.28 -5.04
N GLN A 108 4.57 6.77 -4.40
CA GLN A 108 5.91 6.83 -4.96
C GLN A 108 6.04 6.01 -6.26
N ARG A 109 5.44 4.81 -6.29
CA ARG A 109 5.46 3.96 -7.48
C ARG A 109 4.67 4.56 -8.64
N ALA A 110 3.54 5.21 -8.36
CA ALA A 110 2.70 5.89 -9.35
C ALA A 110 3.50 6.96 -10.10
N LEU A 111 4.28 7.77 -9.36
CA LEU A 111 5.17 8.76 -9.95
C LEU A 111 6.29 8.13 -10.78
N ALA A 112 6.95 7.10 -10.22
CA ALA A 112 8.04 6.41 -10.92
C ALA A 112 7.59 5.80 -12.27
N ASN A 113 6.37 5.24 -12.30
CA ASN A 113 5.81 4.60 -13.48
C ASN A 113 4.99 5.57 -14.35
N LYS A 114 4.88 6.85 -13.99
CA LYS A 114 4.04 7.86 -14.65
C LYS A 114 2.56 7.43 -14.76
N LYS A 115 2.10 6.61 -13.82
CA LYS A 115 0.72 6.14 -13.69
C LYS A 115 0.03 7.01 -12.65
N THR A 116 -0.34 8.22 -13.03
CA THR A 116 -1.01 9.20 -12.16
C THR A 116 -2.42 9.51 -12.67
N GLY A 117 -3.17 10.31 -11.93
CA GLY A 117 -4.50 10.73 -12.34
C GLY A 117 -5.55 9.66 -12.09
N GLU A 118 -6.51 9.55 -13.01
CA GLU A 118 -7.69 8.69 -12.87
C GLU A 118 -7.34 7.22 -12.67
N VAL A 119 -6.32 6.70 -13.38
CA VAL A 119 -5.86 5.31 -13.22
C VAL A 119 -5.41 5.04 -11.79
N PHE A 120 -4.62 5.95 -11.21
CA PHE A 120 -4.12 5.81 -9.85
C PHE A 120 -5.24 5.97 -8.81
N GLU A 121 -6.10 6.97 -8.98
CA GLU A 121 -7.22 7.20 -8.06
C GLU A 121 -8.24 6.06 -8.09
N SER A 122 -8.57 5.53 -9.27
CA SER A 122 -9.45 4.38 -9.41
C SER A 122 -8.87 3.16 -8.70
N HIS A 123 -7.57 2.90 -8.89
CA HIS A 123 -6.89 1.80 -8.22
C HIS A 123 -6.91 1.97 -6.70
N LEU A 124 -6.67 3.17 -6.18
CA LEU A 124 -6.76 3.42 -4.74
C LEU A 124 -8.18 3.25 -4.19
N ARG A 125 -9.23 3.56 -4.98
CA ARG A 125 -10.62 3.25 -4.61
C ARG A 125 -10.83 1.74 -4.49
N ASP A 126 -10.31 0.96 -5.44
CA ASP A 126 -10.39 -0.50 -5.38
C ASP A 126 -9.67 -1.05 -4.14
N LEU A 127 -8.43 -0.60 -3.90
CA LEU A 127 -7.66 -1.02 -2.71
C LEU A 127 -8.31 -0.56 -1.39
N TRP A 128 -9.03 0.57 -1.36
CA TRP A 128 -9.81 1.00 -0.21
C TRP A 128 -11.01 0.09 0.05
N ILE A 129 -11.72 -0.34 -1.00
CA ILE A 129 -12.80 -1.34 -0.88
C ILE A 129 -12.26 -2.65 -0.32
N LEU A 130 -11.03 -3.03 -0.71
CA LEU A 130 -10.29 -4.18 -0.17
C LEU A 130 -9.70 -3.94 1.23
N CYS A 131 -9.90 -2.76 1.83
CA CYS A 131 -9.35 -2.37 3.12
C CYS A 131 -7.81 -2.50 3.17
N LEU A 132 -7.11 -2.07 2.12
CA LEU A 132 -5.64 -2.15 2.04
C LEU A 132 -4.94 -0.81 2.23
N VAL A 133 -5.54 0.30 1.79
CA VAL A 133 -4.91 1.62 1.83
C VAL A 133 -5.90 2.68 2.30
N PRO A 134 -5.51 3.64 3.14
CA PRO A 134 -6.37 4.74 3.51
C PRO A 134 -6.47 5.77 2.39
N ILE A 135 -7.68 6.27 2.15
CA ILE A 135 -7.98 7.35 1.21
C ILE A 135 -8.91 8.40 1.83
N GLY A 136 -9.23 9.46 1.09
CA GLY A 136 -10.13 10.51 1.58
C GLY A 136 -9.55 11.21 2.81
N PRO A 137 -10.36 11.54 3.83
CA PRO A 137 -9.89 12.21 5.04
C PRO A 137 -8.87 11.41 5.87
N PHE A 138 -8.67 10.13 5.57
CA PHE A 138 -7.71 9.26 6.26
C PHE A 138 -6.36 9.12 5.54
N THR A 139 -6.22 9.73 4.36
CA THR A 139 -4.94 9.75 3.62
C THR A 139 -3.83 10.28 4.53
N PRO A 140 -2.60 9.70 4.49
CA PRO A 140 -1.50 10.13 5.36
C PRO A 140 -1.22 11.64 5.24
N PRO A 141 -0.68 12.29 6.30
CA PRO A 141 -0.34 13.71 6.25
C PRO A 141 0.80 14.00 5.27
N ASP A 142 0.94 15.26 4.84
CA ASP A 142 1.96 15.68 3.86
C ASP A 142 3.40 15.33 4.31
N SER A 143 3.66 15.24 5.62
CA SER A 143 4.95 14.82 6.17
C SER A 143 5.35 13.38 5.81
N ALA A 144 4.41 12.53 5.41
CA ALA A 144 4.68 11.19 4.89
C ALA A 144 5.18 11.21 3.42
N PHE A 145 5.02 12.34 2.74
CA PHE A 145 5.30 12.53 1.31
C PHE A 145 6.40 13.60 1.13
N PRO A 146 7.69 13.21 1.06
CA PRO A 146 8.81 14.14 1.05
C PRO A 146 8.93 14.98 -0.22
N THR A 147 8.26 14.64 -1.32
CA THR A 147 8.33 15.43 -2.56
C THR A 147 7.05 16.19 -2.82
N SER A 148 7.15 17.37 -3.42
CA SER A 148 5.99 18.18 -3.81
C SER A 148 5.06 17.44 -4.76
N GLN A 149 5.59 16.62 -5.67
CA GLN A 149 4.79 15.79 -6.57
C GLN A 149 3.98 14.73 -5.82
N GLN A 150 4.56 14.09 -4.81
CA GLN A 150 3.81 13.15 -3.97
C GLN A 150 2.75 13.87 -3.14
N GLN A 151 3.06 15.04 -2.58
CA GLN A 151 2.10 15.85 -1.83
C GLN A 151 0.92 16.27 -2.71
N LEU A 152 1.16 16.62 -3.99
CA LEU A 152 0.10 16.90 -4.95
C LEU A 152 -0.80 15.68 -5.20
N LEU A 153 -0.21 14.49 -5.37
CA LEU A 153 -1.01 13.26 -5.46
C LEU A 153 -1.78 12.99 -4.16
N ALA A 154 -1.14 13.13 -3.00
CA ALA A 154 -1.79 12.93 -1.70
C ALA A 154 -3.00 13.85 -1.50
N LYS A 155 -2.93 15.11 -1.96
CA LYS A 155 -4.09 16.02 -1.97
C LYS A 155 -5.25 15.46 -2.79
N ARG A 156 -4.98 14.91 -3.97
CA ARG A 156 -6.02 14.25 -4.79
C ARG A 156 -6.60 13.01 -4.12
N ILE A 157 -5.77 12.20 -3.46
CA ILE A 157 -6.24 11.03 -2.69
C ILE A 157 -7.21 11.47 -1.58
N ARG A 158 -6.95 12.62 -0.94
CA ARG A 158 -7.83 13.20 0.11
C ARG A 158 -9.18 13.63 -0.40
N GLU A 159 -9.28 14.00 -1.66
CA GLU A 159 -10.53 14.41 -2.31
C GLU A 159 -11.39 13.23 -2.76
N ILE A 160 -10.87 11.99 -2.68
CA ILE A 160 -11.65 10.81 -3.03
C ILE A 160 -12.80 10.64 -2.04
N ALA A 161 -14.03 10.67 -2.56
CA ALA A 161 -15.23 10.42 -1.79
C ALA A 161 -15.26 9.00 -1.21
N ILE A 162 -15.69 8.90 0.04
CA ILE A 162 -15.84 7.64 0.78
C ILE A 162 -17.23 7.57 1.42
N THR A 163 -17.69 6.36 1.69
CA THR A 163 -19.00 6.11 2.31
C THR A 163 -18.86 5.61 3.76
N PRO A 164 -19.88 5.84 4.61
CA PRO A 164 -19.91 5.27 5.96
C PRO A 164 -19.70 3.75 5.96
N LYS A 165 -20.26 3.03 4.98
CA LYS A 165 -20.13 1.57 4.88
C LYS A 165 -18.69 1.12 4.64
N GLN A 166 -17.96 1.82 3.77
CA GLN A 166 -16.55 1.51 3.52
C GLN A 166 -15.69 1.75 4.76
N VAL A 167 -15.97 2.82 5.51
CA VAL A 167 -15.26 3.12 6.76
C VAL A 167 -15.53 2.06 7.82
N GLU A 168 -16.79 1.62 7.95
CA GLU A 168 -17.17 0.51 8.86
C GLU A 168 -16.36 -0.77 8.54
N ASN A 169 -16.20 -1.10 7.26
CA ASN A 169 -15.42 -2.26 6.83
C ASN A 169 -13.93 -2.11 7.20
N CYS A 170 -13.34 -0.93 6.99
CA CYS A 170 -11.94 -0.68 7.34
C CYS A 170 -11.69 -0.75 8.85
N ILE A 171 -12.62 -0.24 9.67
CA ILE A 171 -12.55 -0.35 11.15
C ILE A 171 -12.47 -1.82 11.58
N LYS A 172 -13.24 -2.71 10.94
CA LYS A 172 -13.23 -4.15 11.22
C LYS A 172 -11.94 -4.82 10.74
N ALA A 173 -11.45 -4.41 9.57
CA ALA A 173 -10.26 -5.00 8.95
C ALA A 173 -8.94 -4.60 9.65
N TRP A 174 -8.90 -3.45 10.35
CA TRP A 174 -7.68 -2.89 10.93
C TRP A 174 -7.68 -2.82 12.46
N PRO A 175 -7.93 -3.92 13.19
CA PRO A 175 -8.04 -3.88 14.65
C PRO A 175 -6.76 -3.34 15.28
N GLY A 176 -6.89 -2.32 16.14
CA GLY A 176 -5.78 -1.69 16.84
C GLY A 176 -4.93 -0.73 16.01
N HIS A 177 -5.24 -0.51 14.73
CA HIS A 177 -4.51 0.44 13.91
C HIS A 177 -4.79 1.90 14.34
N MET A 178 -3.79 2.76 14.25
CA MET A 178 -3.87 4.15 14.73
C MET A 178 -4.96 5.00 14.04
N LEU A 179 -5.41 4.62 12.84
CA LEU A 179 -6.50 5.29 12.13
C LEU A 179 -7.89 4.93 12.67
N VAL A 180 -8.05 3.79 13.36
CA VAL A 180 -9.37 3.31 13.80
C VAL A 180 -10.12 4.32 14.67
N PRO A 181 -9.52 4.94 15.70
CA PRO A 181 -10.22 5.95 16.50
C PRO A 181 -10.70 7.15 15.68
N HIS A 182 -9.91 7.58 14.69
CA HIS A 182 -10.28 8.67 13.79
C HIS A 182 -11.43 8.26 12.86
N MET A 183 -11.41 7.03 12.35
CA MET A 183 -12.47 6.46 11.53
C MET A 183 -13.77 6.31 12.29
N GLN A 184 -13.73 5.84 13.54
CA GLN A 184 -14.91 5.72 14.39
C GLN A 184 -15.56 7.08 14.62
N LYS A 185 -14.77 8.09 15.02
CA LYS A 185 -15.26 9.45 15.21
C LYS A 185 -15.87 10.04 13.93
N TRP A 186 -15.21 9.86 12.79
CA TRP A 186 -15.72 10.31 11.50
C TRP A 186 -17.04 9.60 11.13
N HIS A 187 -17.11 8.29 11.35
CA HIS A 187 -18.28 7.47 11.04
C HIS A 187 -19.49 7.90 11.87
N GLU A 188 -19.32 8.06 13.18
CA GLU A 188 -20.36 8.54 14.11
C GLU A 188 -20.87 9.94 13.71
N ALA A 189 -19.96 10.89 13.46
CA ALA A 189 -20.33 12.24 13.05
C ALA A 189 -21.09 12.26 11.71
N THR A 190 -20.69 11.41 10.76
CA THR A 190 -21.34 11.34 9.44
C THR A 190 -22.75 10.75 9.54
N LEU A 191 -22.94 9.71 10.36
CA LEU A 191 -24.28 9.14 10.59
C LEU A 191 -25.20 10.11 11.32
N ALA A 192 -24.69 10.85 12.31
CA ALA A 192 -25.47 11.87 13.02
C ALA A 192 -25.94 12.97 12.05
N ALA A 193 -25.05 13.49 11.20
CA ALA A 193 -25.40 14.50 10.20
C ALA A 193 -26.42 14.00 9.17
N GLN A 194 -26.40 12.70 8.82
CA GLN A 194 -27.40 12.10 7.94
C GLN A 194 -28.77 11.97 8.61
N ALA A 195 -28.81 11.73 9.92
CA ALA A 195 -30.06 11.63 10.67
C ALA A 195 -30.74 12.99 10.88
N GLU A 196 -29.97 14.08 10.97
CA GLU A 196 -30.49 15.46 11.13
C GLU A 196 -30.96 16.10 9.80
N GLY A 197 -30.55 15.54 8.66
CA GLY A 197 -30.92 16.02 7.33
C GLY A 197 -32.22 15.41 6.76
N HIS A 198 -32.95 14.63 7.56
CA HIS A 198 -34.20 13.94 7.20
C HIS A 198 -35.40 14.46 8.00
#